data_AF-A0AAN4ID67-F1
#
_entry.id   AF-A0AAN4ID67-F1
#
_cell.length_a   1.000
_cell.length_b   1.000
_cell.length_c   1.000
_cell.angle_alpha   90.00
_cell.angle_beta   90.00
_cell.angle_gamma   90.00
#
_symmetry.space_group_name_H-M   'P 1'
#
loop_
_entity.id
_entity.type
_entity.pdbx_description
1 polymer ?
#
loop_
_entity_poly.entity_id
_entity_poly.type
_entity_poly.pdbx_seq_one_letter_code
_entity_poly.pdbx_strand_id
1 'polypeptide(L)'
;DTGMKIDTVIGDTAYSEKDNIQYANHNELQLISKLNPNITQGTRKKEDEFEFNKDACMYVCKAGHMAIQRARTGKKGMNNNQKNTYMFDIEKCKVCPMKDGCYKEG
;
A
#
# COMPACT_ATOMS: atom_id res chain seq x y z
N ASP A 1 -42.07 0.21 -8.46
CA ASP A 1 -40.60 0.08 -8.35
C ASP A 1 -39.91 0.60 -9.59
N THR A 2 -39.40 1.84 -9.51
CA THR A 2 -38.67 2.48 -10.61
C THR A 2 -37.18 2.45 -10.28
N GLY A 3 -36.59 1.26 -10.31
CA GLY A 3 -35.17 1.05 -10.03
C GLY A 3 -34.35 1.06 -11.32
N MET A 4 -33.45 2.02 -11.47
CA MET A 4 -32.49 2.05 -12.57
C MET A 4 -31.41 1.00 -12.31
N LYS A 5 -31.28 -0.01 -13.18
CA LYS A 5 -30.18 -0.99 -13.10
C LYS A 5 -28.90 -0.31 -13.57
N ILE A 6 -27.96 -0.12 -12.65
CA ILE A 6 -26.64 0.43 -12.94
C ILE A 6 -25.71 -0.76 -13.17
N ASP A 7 -25.07 -0.80 -14.33
CA ASP A 7 -24.14 -1.87 -14.72
C ASP A 7 -22.67 -1.43 -14.60
N THR A 8 -22.38 -0.16 -14.92
CA THR A 8 -21.02 0.39 -14.93
C THR A 8 -20.96 1.73 -14.18
N VAL A 9 -19.94 1.90 -13.35
CA VAL A 9 -19.64 3.11 -12.58
C VAL A 9 -18.27 3.64 -13.01
N ILE A 10 -18.23 4.87 -13.52
CA ILE A 10 -16.98 5.57 -13.86
C ILE A 10 -16.70 6.59 -12.77
N GLY A 11 -15.63 6.38 -12.03
CA GLY A 11 -15.23 7.21 -10.91
C GLY A 11 -13.83 7.79 -11.08
N ASP A 12 -13.57 8.88 -10.37
CA ASP A 12 -12.21 9.39 -10.24
C ASP A 12 -11.36 8.48 -9.31
N THR A 13 -10.12 8.88 -9.05
CA THR A 13 -9.19 8.08 -8.23
C THR A 13 -9.69 7.79 -6.82
N ALA A 14 -10.58 8.62 -6.25
CA ALA A 14 -11.13 8.39 -4.90
C ALA A 14 -12.00 7.14 -4.84
N TYR A 15 -12.69 6.79 -5.94
CA TYR A 15 -13.54 5.59 -6.00
C TYR A 15 -12.75 4.29 -6.14
N SER A 16 -11.43 4.34 -6.30
CA SER A 16 -10.62 3.12 -6.32
C SER A 16 -10.40 2.49 -4.94
N GLU A 17 -10.91 3.10 -3.86
CA GLU A 17 -10.81 2.60 -2.47
C GLU A 17 -11.21 1.13 -2.33
N LYS A 18 -10.56 0.44 -1.37
CA LYS A 18 -10.73 -1.00 -1.15
C LYS A 18 -12.20 -1.37 -0.93
N ASP A 19 -12.92 -0.57 -0.15
CA ASP A 19 -14.33 -0.79 0.17
C ASP A 19 -15.20 -0.63 -1.07
N ASN A 20 -14.88 0.33 -1.94
CA ASN A 20 -15.58 0.54 -3.22
C ASN A 20 -15.31 -0.60 -4.21
N ILE A 21 -14.09 -1.12 -4.27
CA ILE A 21 -13.76 -2.30 -5.09
C ILE A 21 -14.48 -3.55 -4.56
N GLN A 22 -14.54 -3.74 -3.25
CA GLN A 22 -15.26 -4.87 -2.65
C GLN A 22 -16.77 -4.76 -2.88
N TYR A 23 -17.33 -3.57 -2.71
CA TYR A 23 -18.74 -3.29 -2.99
C TYR A 23 -19.08 -3.54 -4.46
N ALA A 24 -18.25 -3.08 -5.39
CA ALA A 24 -18.46 -3.30 -6.82
C ALA A 24 -18.43 -4.80 -7.18
N ASN A 25 -17.47 -5.56 -6.62
CA ASN A 25 -17.42 -7.01 -6.83
C ASN A 25 -18.64 -7.73 -6.23
N HIS A 26 -19.08 -7.35 -5.03
CA HIS A 26 -20.22 -8.00 -4.36
C HIS A 26 -21.55 -7.72 -5.07
N ASN A 27 -21.70 -6.54 -5.67
CA ASN A 27 -22.91 -6.13 -6.38
C ASN A 27 -22.81 -6.34 -7.90
N GLU A 28 -21.79 -7.05 -8.39
CA GLU A 28 -21.54 -7.33 -9.81
C GLU A 28 -21.49 -6.06 -10.69
N LEU A 29 -21.01 -4.95 -10.13
CA LEU A 29 -20.87 -3.66 -10.82
C LEU A 29 -19.49 -3.54 -11.47
N GLN A 30 -19.42 -3.00 -12.68
CA GLN A 30 -18.15 -2.65 -13.31
C GLN A 30 -17.67 -1.28 -12.81
N LEU A 31 -16.65 -1.27 -11.96
CA LEU A 31 -16.01 -0.03 -11.48
C LEU A 31 -14.78 0.32 -12.33
N ILE A 32 -14.85 1.42 -13.07
CA ILE A 32 -13.73 1.98 -13.82
C ILE A 32 -13.21 3.22 -13.09
N SER A 33 -12.09 3.08 -12.39
CA SER A 33 -11.41 4.19 -11.71
C SER A 33 -9.89 4.08 -11.84
N LYS A 34 -9.19 5.22 -11.78
CA LYS A 34 -7.72 5.23 -11.70
C LYS A 34 -7.30 4.71 -10.32
N LEU A 35 -6.42 3.71 -10.26
CA LEU A 35 -6.01 3.14 -8.97
C LEU A 35 -5.23 4.16 -8.13
N ASN A 36 -5.68 4.41 -6.90
CA ASN A 36 -5.00 5.30 -5.98
C ASN A 36 -3.71 4.63 -5.46
N PRO A 37 -2.54 5.27 -5.61
CA PRO A 37 -1.29 4.74 -5.09
C PRO A 37 -1.29 4.52 -3.56
N ASN A 38 -2.14 5.21 -2.79
CA ASN A 38 -2.25 4.96 -1.34
C ASN A 38 -2.91 3.61 -1.02
N ILE A 39 -3.76 3.08 -1.90
CA ILE A 39 -4.37 1.74 -1.73
C ILE A 39 -3.32 0.65 -1.91
N THR A 40 -2.28 0.92 -2.70
CA THR A 40 -1.15 -0.01 -2.81
C THR A 40 -0.35 -0.13 -1.50
N GLN A 41 -0.49 0.80 -0.55
CA GLN A 41 0.13 0.71 0.78
C GLN A 41 -0.70 -0.16 1.75
N GLY A 42 -2.02 -0.30 1.53
CA GLY A 42 -2.99 -0.92 2.45
C GLY A 42 -3.18 -2.44 2.32
N THR A 43 -2.19 -3.16 1.77
CA THR A 43 -2.18 -4.64 1.71
C THR A 43 -0.95 -5.23 2.40
N ARG A 44 -0.37 -4.53 3.37
CA ARG A 44 0.67 -5.14 4.20
C ARG A 44 0.00 -6.19 5.08
N LYS A 45 0.34 -7.46 4.88
CA LYS A 45 -0.08 -8.58 5.76
C LYS A 45 0.47 -8.48 7.20
N LYS A 46 1.30 -7.47 7.48
CA LYS A 46 2.06 -7.25 8.73
C LYS A 46 1.83 -5.81 9.19
N GLU A 47 0.58 -5.40 9.33
CA GLU A 47 0.22 -4.04 9.76
C GLU A 47 0.81 -3.71 11.14
N ASP A 48 0.93 -4.71 12.02
CA ASP A 48 1.47 -4.55 13.37
C ASP A 48 3.01 -4.40 13.44
N GLU A 49 3.74 -4.65 12.36
CA GLU A 49 5.21 -4.62 12.37
C GLU A 49 5.78 -3.23 12.01
N PHE A 50 5.03 -2.43 11.26
CA PHE A 50 5.47 -1.14 10.73
C PHE A 50 4.37 -0.09 10.76
N GLU A 51 4.62 0.98 11.51
CA GLU A 51 3.74 2.14 11.58
C GLU A 51 4.17 3.20 10.55
N PHE A 52 3.20 3.86 9.89
CA PHE A 52 3.50 4.94 8.97
C PHE A 52 3.43 6.30 9.68
N ASN A 53 4.59 6.94 9.85
CA ASN A 53 4.67 8.31 10.35
C ASN A 53 4.26 9.29 9.24
N LYS A 54 3.14 9.99 9.44
CA LYS A 54 2.56 10.92 8.45
C LYS A 54 3.37 12.21 8.33
N ASP A 55 3.93 12.71 9.43
CA ASP A 55 4.71 13.95 9.46
C ASP A 55 6.03 13.78 8.71
N ALA A 56 6.68 12.63 8.86
CA ALA A 56 7.91 12.29 8.16
C ALA A 56 7.67 11.64 6.78
N CYS A 57 6.43 11.23 6.48
CA CYS A 57 6.08 10.40 5.33
C CYS A 57 6.94 9.12 5.20
N MET A 58 7.33 8.53 6.34
CA MET A 58 8.25 7.38 6.44
C MET A 58 7.67 6.28 7.34
N TYR A 59 8.09 5.04 7.13
CA TYR A 59 7.73 3.96 8.04
C TYR A 59 8.66 3.89 9.24
N VAL A 60 8.11 3.50 10.38
CA VAL A 60 8.79 3.23 11.64
C VAL A 60 8.53 1.76 12.00
N CYS A 61 9.57 1.00 12.34
CA CYS A 61 9.40 -0.38 12.78
C CYS A 61 9.01 -0.46 14.26
N LYS A 62 8.56 -1.63 14.73
CA LYS A 62 8.21 -1.82 16.16
C LYS A 62 9.33 -1.51 17.16
N ALA A 63 10.60 -1.54 16.73
CA ALA A 63 11.76 -1.17 17.54
C ALA A 63 12.01 0.36 17.57
N GLY A 64 11.22 1.15 16.84
CA GLY A 64 11.33 2.61 16.77
C GLY A 64 12.30 3.12 15.69
N HIS A 65 12.94 2.26 14.90
CA HIS A 65 13.80 2.70 13.79
C HIS A 65 12.94 3.23 12.64
N MET A 66 13.30 4.38 12.08
CA MET A 66 12.64 4.96 10.91
C MET A 66 13.37 4.56 9.61
N ALA A 67 12.62 4.42 8.52
CA ALA A 67 13.18 4.23 7.19
C ALA A 67 14.08 5.43 6.81
N ILE A 68 15.23 5.13 6.17
CA ILE A 68 16.22 6.12 5.75
C ILE A 68 15.97 6.64 4.34
N GLN A 69 15.29 5.86 3.51
CA GLN A 69 15.06 6.21 2.11
C GLN A 69 13.72 5.67 1.62
N ARG A 70 13.05 6.48 0.81
CA ARG A 70 11.89 6.08 0.02
C ARG A 70 12.27 6.13 -1.46
N ALA A 71 12.04 5.04 -2.18
CA ALA A 71 12.24 4.94 -3.61
C ALA A 71 10.95 4.47 -4.30
N ARG A 72 10.59 5.09 -5.43
CA ARG A 72 9.50 4.60 -6.28
C ARG A 72 10.07 3.55 -7.22
N THR A 73 9.76 2.28 -6.97
CA THR A 73 10.28 1.14 -7.72
C THR A 73 9.23 0.60 -8.70
N GLY A 74 9.70 -0.05 -9.76
CA GLY A 74 8.86 -0.59 -10.85
C GLY A 74 8.91 0.22 -12.14
N LYS A 75 8.71 -0.46 -13.28
CA LYS A 75 8.75 0.15 -14.62
C LYS A 75 7.43 0.85 -14.95
N LYS A 76 7.51 2.02 -15.60
CA LYS A 76 6.34 2.70 -16.20
C LYS A 76 5.89 1.94 -17.44
N GLY A 77 4.58 1.87 -17.69
CA GLY A 77 4.01 1.27 -18.91
C GLY A 77 3.80 -0.24 -18.87
N MET A 78 4.04 -0.90 -17.73
CA MET A 78 3.54 -2.26 -17.48
C MET A 78 2.16 -2.18 -16.81
N ASN A 79 1.31 -3.20 -16.98
CA ASN A 79 -0.01 -3.31 -16.34
C ASN A 79 0.05 -3.47 -14.80
N ASN A 80 1.18 -3.11 -14.18
CA ASN A 80 1.42 -3.15 -12.75
C ASN A 80 1.76 -1.75 -12.25
N ASN A 81 1.18 -1.37 -11.12
CA ASN A 81 1.47 -0.08 -10.50
C ASN A 81 2.88 -0.03 -9.92
N GLN A 82 3.52 1.13 -10.06
CA GLN A 82 4.77 1.43 -9.37
C GLN A 82 4.54 1.44 -7.86
N LYS A 83 5.50 0.91 -7.10
CA LYS A 83 5.40 0.74 -5.65
C LYS A 83 6.33 1.71 -4.95
N ASN A 84 5.92 2.24 -3.80
CA ASN A 84 6.85 2.92 -2.90
C ASN A 84 7.57 1.86 -2.06
N THR A 85 8.89 1.81 -2.16
CA THR A 85 9.76 0.97 -1.33
C THR A 85 10.44 1.84 -0.29
N TYR A 86 10.40 1.40 0.97
CA TYR A 86 11.02 2.09 2.09
C TYR A 86 12.17 1.23 2.59
N MET A 87 13.36 1.80 2.61
CA MET A 87 14.60 1.12 3.00
C MET A 87 14.96 1.52 4.42
N PHE A 88 15.32 0.53 5.23
CA PHE A 88 15.80 0.70 6.59
C PHE A 88 17.31 0.53 6.64
N ASP A 89 17.93 1.14 7.64
CA ASP A 89 19.34 1.00 7.90
C ASP A 89 19.66 -0.41 8.43
N ILE A 90 20.36 -1.20 7.62
CA ILE A 90 20.71 -2.59 7.96
C ILE A 90 21.71 -2.63 9.13
N GLU A 91 22.59 -1.64 9.28
CA GLU A 91 23.56 -1.63 10.38
C GLU A 91 22.84 -1.48 11.73
N LYS A 92 21.80 -0.64 11.78
CA LYS A 92 20.90 -0.55 12.93
C LYS A 92 20.09 -1.83 13.15
N CYS A 93 19.68 -2.49 12.07
CA CYS A 93 18.98 -3.77 12.18
C CYS A 93 19.87 -4.91 12.69
N LYS A 94 21.18 -4.93 12.39
CA LYS A 94 22.13 -5.97 12.86
C LYS A 94 22.30 -5.99 14.38
N VAL A 95 22.29 -4.82 15.02
CA VAL A 95 22.40 -4.65 16.48
C VAL A 95 21.06 -4.67 17.19
N CYS A 96 19.95 -4.67 16.45
CA CYS A 96 18.61 -4.64 17.00
C CYS A 96 18.29 -5.93 17.79
N PRO A 97 17.66 -5.84 18.98
CA PRO A 97 17.17 -7.01 19.70
C PRO A 97 16.12 -7.82 18.91
N MET A 98 15.42 -7.17 17.98
CA MET A 98 14.36 -7.74 17.15
C MET A 98 14.83 -8.04 15.72
N LYS A 99 16.13 -8.31 15.55
CA LYS A 99 16.75 -8.53 14.24
C LYS A 99 16.32 -9.79 13.51
N ASP A 100 15.86 -10.79 14.26
CA ASP A 100 15.50 -12.10 13.71
C ASP A 100 14.37 -11.96 12.66
N GLY A 101 14.63 -12.42 11.45
CA GLY A 101 13.73 -12.27 10.30
C GLY A 101 13.52 -10.84 9.77
N CYS A 102 14.24 -9.83 10.29
CA CYS A 102 14.05 -8.42 9.92
C CYS A 102 14.77 -8.03 8.62
N TYR A 103 15.95 -8.59 8.36
CA TYR A 103 16.73 -8.34 7.15
C TYR A 103 17.26 -9.65 6.56
N LYS A 104 17.63 -9.63 5.28
CA LYS A 104 18.33 -10.75 4.64
C LYS A 104 19.82 -10.58 4.87
N GLU A 105 20.46 -11.61 5.39
CA GLU A 105 21.93 -11.69 5.39
C GLU A 105 22.39 -11.77 3.94
N GLY A 106 23.32 -10.88 3.58
CA GLY A 106 23.93 -10.80 2.26
C GLY A 106 25.32 -11.41 2.27
#